data_AF-A0A1H9H5G9-F1
#
_entry.id   AF-A0A1H9H5G9-F1
#
_cell.length_a   1.000
_cell.length_b   1.000
_cell.length_c   1.000
_cell.angle_alpha   90.00
_cell.angle_beta   90.00
_cell.angle_gamma   90.00
#
_symmetry.space_group_name_H-M   'P 1'
#
loop_
_entity.id
_entity.type
_entity.pdbx_description
1 polymer ?
#
loop_
_entity_poly.entity_id
_entity_poly.type
_entity_poly.pdbx_seq_one_letter_code
_entity_poly.pdbx_strand_id
1 'polypeptide(L)'
;MKVKVFLFLSVFTLSLLLLAFFTPLVDFYKFSDLCRKDGGLTIYEKLDSGVGWLADDYFSSLSDVYLKDVGFSRFKDIDGNFYDVIYVGGDRFKSSSFKKIKFNSEYDAIYYVDVGRKTISEKSNIGVYRSSYKRISDDKVMAVYNNYYIDLLREGDLFFGVIPSVYTCSGGYKFFYSELGEMFK
;
A
#
# COMPACT_ATOMS: atom_id res chain seq x y z
N MET A 1 28.56 31.10 -40.89
CA MET A 1 28.55 29.63 -40.69
C MET A 1 28.23 29.20 -39.25
N LYS A 2 28.74 29.90 -38.22
CA LYS A 2 28.58 29.52 -36.80
C LYS A 2 27.13 29.52 -36.25
N VAL A 3 26.27 30.44 -36.71
CA VAL A 3 24.87 30.56 -36.23
C VAL A 3 24.00 29.35 -36.61
N LYS A 4 24.16 28.82 -37.83
CA LYS A 4 23.39 27.63 -38.30
C LYS A 4 23.75 26.37 -37.51
N VAL A 5 25.02 26.22 -37.16
CA VAL A 5 25.51 25.09 -36.34
C VAL A 5 24.98 25.17 -34.92
N PHE A 6 24.95 26.37 -34.32
CA PHE A 6 24.39 26.56 -32.97
C PHE A 6 22.88 26.27 -32.91
N LEU A 7 22.12 26.74 -33.90
CA LEU A 7 20.68 26.43 -34.01
C LEU A 7 20.42 24.93 -34.19
N PHE A 8 21.22 24.25 -35.00
CA PHE A 8 21.09 22.81 -35.17
C PHE A 8 21.37 22.05 -33.88
N LEU A 9 22.45 22.39 -33.18
CA LEU A 9 22.80 21.81 -31.89
C LEU A 9 21.70 22.05 -30.84
N SER A 10 21.14 23.27 -30.77
CA SER A 10 20.08 23.56 -29.81
C SER A 10 18.78 22.79 -30.09
N VAL A 11 18.39 22.66 -31.35
CA VAL A 11 17.20 21.90 -31.74
C VAL A 11 17.41 20.41 -31.48
N PHE A 12 18.60 19.89 -31.79
CA PHE A 12 18.95 18.50 -31.56
C PHE A 12 18.96 18.15 -30.06
N THR A 13 19.60 18.97 -29.21
CA THR A 13 19.60 18.75 -27.76
C THR A 13 18.21 18.87 -27.17
N LEU A 14 17.41 19.85 -27.58
CA LEU A 14 16.02 19.98 -27.14
C LEU A 14 15.17 18.76 -27.54
N SER A 15 15.37 18.24 -28.75
CA SER A 15 14.65 17.06 -29.25
C SER A 15 15.01 15.80 -28.46
N LEU A 16 16.30 15.62 -28.15
CA LEU A 16 16.77 14.53 -27.28
C LEU A 16 16.22 14.65 -25.86
N LEU A 17 16.19 15.86 -25.30
CA LEU A 17 15.59 16.09 -23.97
C LEU A 17 14.10 15.76 -23.97
N LEU A 18 13.35 16.24 -24.97
CA LEU A 18 11.92 15.92 -25.08
C LEU A 18 11.68 14.42 -25.16
N LEU A 19 12.45 13.69 -25.97
CA LEU A 19 12.34 12.22 -26.08
C LEU A 19 12.67 11.51 -24.76
N ALA A 20 13.69 11.98 -24.04
CA ALA A 20 14.09 11.41 -22.75
C ALA A 20 13.01 11.59 -21.68
N PHE A 21 12.33 12.74 -21.64
CA PHE A 21 11.28 13.02 -20.63
C PHE A 21 9.87 12.61 -21.04
N PHE A 22 9.62 12.37 -22.34
CA PHE A 22 8.27 12.04 -22.82
C PHE A 22 7.77 10.71 -22.27
N THR A 23 8.61 9.67 -22.24
CA THR A 23 8.20 8.33 -21.77
C THR A 23 7.85 8.33 -20.27
N PRO A 24 8.71 8.86 -19.36
CA PRO A 24 8.35 8.99 -17.95
C PRO A 24 7.08 9.81 -17.70
N LEU A 25 6.88 10.88 -18.47
CA LEU A 25 5.69 11.74 -18.35
C LEU A 25 4.41 10.98 -18.72
N VAL A 26 4.43 10.25 -19.85
CA VAL A 26 3.28 9.42 -20.27
C VAL A 26 2.96 8.34 -19.24
N ASP A 27 3.98 7.69 -18.69
CA ASP A 27 3.79 6.63 -17.70
C ASP A 27 3.30 7.17 -16.36
N PHE A 28 3.75 8.35 -15.95
CA PHE A 28 3.21 9.06 -14.81
C PHE A 28 1.72 9.41 -14.99
N TYR A 29 1.30 9.85 -16.18
CA TYR A 29 -0.13 10.10 -16.44
C TYR A 29 -0.97 8.82 -16.39
N LYS A 30 -0.47 7.69 -16.90
CA LYS A 30 -1.16 6.39 -16.76
C LYS A 30 -1.30 6.00 -15.29
N PHE A 31 -0.22 6.14 -14.52
CA PHE A 31 -0.24 5.90 -13.08
C PHE A 31 -1.26 6.80 -12.37
N SER A 32 -1.26 8.10 -12.67
CA SER A 32 -2.22 9.05 -12.08
C SER A 32 -3.67 8.71 -12.42
N ASP A 33 -3.94 8.24 -13.65
CA ASP A 33 -5.27 7.81 -14.05
C ASP A 33 -5.73 6.55 -13.29
N LEU A 34 -4.82 5.58 -13.08
CA LEU A 34 -5.08 4.39 -12.25
C LEU A 34 -5.38 4.78 -10.80
N CYS A 35 -4.57 5.66 -10.19
CA CYS A 35 -4.84 6.15 -8.84
C CYS A 35 -6.21 6.81 -8.72
N ARG A 36 -6.62 7.58 -9.72
CA ARG A 36 -7.92 8.27 -9.72
C ARG A 36 -9.10 7.32 -9.90
N LYS A 37 -8.96 6.30 -10.75
CA LYS A 37 -10.05 5.37 -11.09
C LYS A 37 -10.28 4.32 -10.01
N ASP A 38 -9.19 3.67 -9.60
CA ASP A 38 -9.24 2.42 -8.84
C ASP A 38 -8.43 2.50 -7.55
N GLY A 39 -7.71 3.61 -7.30
CA GLY A 39 -6.87 3.78 -6.12
C GLY A 39 -7.67 4.15 -4.86
N GLY A 40 -7.08 3.87 -3.71
CA GLY A 40 -7.67 4.18 -2.40
C GLY A 40 -8.61 3.09 -1.90
N LEU A 41 -9.46 3.45 -0.95
CA LEU A 41 -10.39 2.56 -0.28
C LEU A 41 -11.74 2.48 -1.01
N THR A 42 -12.18 1.26 -1.30
CA THR A 42 -13.54 0.94 -1.74
C THR A 42 -14.21 0.08 -0.67
N ILE A 43 -15.35 0.52 -0.15
CA ILE A 43 -16.13 -0.20 0.87
C ILE A 43 -17.36 -0.79 0.18
N TYR A 44 -17.49 -2.12 0.20
CA TYR A 44 -18.68 -2.82 -0.26
C TYR A 44 -19.67 -3.02 0.88
N GLU A 45 -19.17 -3.40 2.05
CA GLU A 45 -19.91 -3.49 3.30
C GLU A 45 -19.03 -2.99 4.45
N LYS A 46 -19.68 -2.34 5.43
CA LYS A 46 -19.00 -1.85 6.63
C LYS A 46 -18.54 -3.01 7.49
N LEU A 47 -17.39 -2.86 8.12
CA LEU A 47 -16.85 -3.84 9.06
C LEU A 47 -17.35 -3.53 10.47
N ASP A 48 -17.61 -4.58 11.23
CA ASP A 48 -18.00 -4.44 12.63
C ASP A 48 -16.85 -3.86 13.46
N SER A 49 -17.18 -2.93 14.35
CA SER A 49 -16.22 -2.33 15.27
C SER A 49 -16.00 -3.21 16.51
N GLY A 50 -14.79 -3.19 17.04
CA GLY A 50 -14.41 -3.86 18.29
C GLY A 50 -14.28 -5.38 18.20
N VAL A 51 -14.34 -5.96 17.00
CA VAL A 51 -14.23 -7.42 16.80
C VAL A 51 -12.78 -7.88 16.57
N GLY A 52 -12.57 -9.20 16.67
CA GLY A 52 -11.29 -9.84 16.41
C GLY A 52 -10.98 -9.98 14.93
N TRP A 53 -9.70 -9.88 14.58
CA TRP A 53 -9.19 -10.12 13.23
C TRP A 53 -8.21 -11.31 13.24
N LEU A 54 -8.09 -12.02 12.14
CA LEU A 54 -7.13 -13.11 11.97
C LEU A 54 -5.97 -12.62 11.10
N ALA A 55 -4.76 -12.86 11.58
CA ALA A 55 -3.51 -12.52 10.93
C ALA A 55 -2.64 -13.76 10.71
N ASP A 56 -1.83 -13.71 9.66
CA ASP A 56 -0.90 -14.78 9.31
C ASP A 56 0.24 -14.93 10.32
N ASP A 57 0.69 -13.81 10.90
CA ASP A 57 1.80 -13.77 11.84
C ASP A 57 1.69 -12.60 12.82
N TYR A 58 2.67 -12.51 13.73
CA TYR A 58 2.74 -11.45 14.73
C TYR A 58 2.86 -10.04 14.13
N PHE A 59 3.60 -9.86 13.04
CA PHE A 59 3.82 -8.54 12.44
C PHE A 59 2.58 -8.02 11.71
N SER A 60 1.88 -8.91 11.02
CA SER A 60 0.58 -8.67 10.41
C SER A 60 -0.45 -8.36 11.49
N SER A 61 -0.41 -9.11 12.60
CA SER A 61 -1.29 -8.88 13.75
C SER A 61 -1.10 -7.51 14.38
N LEU A 62 0.15 -7.05 14.52
CA LEU A 62 0.45 -5.69 14.93
C LEU A 62 -0.24 -4.70 13.99
N SER A 63 -0.06 -4.86 12.67
CA SER A 63 -0.61 -3.98 11.62
C SER A 63 -2.14 -3.86 11.66
N ASP A 64 -2.85 -4.97 11.93
CA ASP A 64 -4.30 -4.98 12.06
C ASP A 64 -4.77 -4.11 13.23
N VAL A 65 -4.16 -4.26 14.41
CA VAL A 65 -4.56 -3.49 15.60
C VAL A 65 -4.10 -2.04 15.57
N TYR A 66 -3.39 -1.58 14.52
CA TYR A 66 -3.29 -0.15 14.25
C TYR A 66 -4.64 0.42 13.82
N LEU A 67 -5.56 -0.36 13.28
CA LEU A 67 -6.88 0.14 12.95
C LEU A 67 -7.65 0.45 14.23
N LYS A 68 -8.17 1.68 14.33
CA LYS A 68 -8.68 2.27 15.58
C LYS A 68 -9.77 1.42 16.23
N ASP A 69 -10.54 0.71 15.42
CA ASP A 69 -11.74 -0.01 15.84
C ASP A 69 -11.59 -1.54 15.73
N VAL A 70 -10.35 -2.06 15.71
CA VAL A 70 -10.07 -3.50 15.83
C VAL A 70 -9.88 -3.84 17.31
N GLY A 71 -10.66 -4.79 17.83
CA GLY A 71 -10.62 -5.16 19.25
C GLY A 71 -9.37 -5.96 19.62
N PHE A 72 -9.00 -6.92 18.76
CA PHE A 72 -7.76 -7.68 18.85
C PHE A 72 -7.42 -8.26 17.48
N SER A 73 -6.17 -8.66 17.28
CA SER A 73 -5.77 -9.50 16.14
C SER A 73 -5.15 -10.80 16.64
N ARG A 74 -5.59 -11.91 16.07
CA ARG A 74 -5.24 -13.27 16.43
C ARG A 74 -4.27 -13.82 15.41
N PHE A 75 -3.17 -14.40 15.87
CA PHE A 75 -2.22 -15.09 14.99
C PHE A 75 -1.81 -16.43 15.61
N LYS A 76 -1.31 -17.31 14.75
CA LYS A 76 -0.71 -18.59 15.15
C LYS A 76 0.81 -18.45 15.12
N ASP A 77 1.48 -18.78 16.21
CA ASP A 77 2.94 -18.77 16.23
C ASP A 77 3.53 -20.00 15.50
N ILE A 78 4.86 -20.01 15.39
CA ILE A 78 5.61 -21.09 14.74
C ILE A 78 5.43 -22.46 15.42
N ASP A 79 5.12 -22.47 16.72
CA ASP A 79 4.88 -23.67 17.52
C ASP A 79 3.42 -24.13 17.46
N GLY A 80 2.58 -23.38 16.74
CA GLY A 80 1.16 -23.65 16.53
C GLY A 80 0.23 -23.13 17.62
N ASN A 81 0.73 -22.34 18.56
CA ASN A 81 -0.05 -21.70 19.61
C ASN A 81 -0.71 -20.42 19.11
N PHE A 82 -1.97 -20.20 19.49
CA PHE A 82 -2.67 -18.97 19.19
C PHE A 82 -2.44 -17.90 20.26
N TYR A 83 -2.25 -16.67 19.81
CA TYR A 83 -2.17 -15.49 20.64
C TYR A 83 -3.02 -14.37 20.07
N ASP A 84 -3.52 -13.54 20.97
CA ASP A 84 -4.21 -12.31 20.62
C ASP A 84 -3.28 -11.12 20.92
N VAL A 85 -3.22 -10.17 20.01
CA VAL A 85 -2.54 -8.89 20.16
C VAL A 85 -3.60 -7.82 20.33
N ILE A 86 -3.39 -6.93 21.28
CA ILE A 86 -4.27 -5.79 21.55
C ILE A 86 -3.42 -4.53 21.57
N TYR A 87 -3.90 -3.45 20.95
CA TYR A 87 -3.32 -2.13 21.11
C TYR A 87 -3.76 -1.52 22.44
N VAL A 88 -2.80 -1.19 23.31
CA VAL A 88 -3.05 -0.68 24.67
C VAL A 88 -2.85 0.84 24.77
N GLY A 89 -2.70 1.53 23.64
CA GLY A 89 -2.40 2.96 23.57
C GLY A 89 -0.91 3.27 23.44
N GLY A 90 -0.59 4.53 23.10
CA GLY A 90 0.79 5.01 22.96
C GLY A 90 1.25 5.18 21.51
N ASP A 91 2.57 5.23 21.31
CA ASP A 91 3.15 5.38 19.97
C ASP A 91 3.03 4.06 19.20
N ARG A 92 2.32 4.10 18.09
CA ARG A 92 2.05 2.90 17.31
C ARG A 92 3.32 2.31 16.71
N PHE A 93 4.43 3.03 16.59
CA PHE A 93 5.70 2.44 16.12
C PHE A 93 6.51 1.75 17.23
N LYS A 94 6.00 1.72 18.47
CA LYS A 94 6.68 1.09 19.61
C LYS A 94 5.98 -0.19 20.02
N SER A 95 6.76 -1.25 20.18
CA SER A 95 6.27 -2.56 20.67
C SER A 95 5.58 -2.47 22.03
N SER A 96 5.98 -1.53 22.89
CA SER A 96 5.37 -1.28 24.21
C SER A 96 3.91 -0.86 24.14
N SER A 97 3.43 -0.41 22.98
CA SER A 97 2.04 0.01 22.77
C SER A 97 1.11 -1.16 22.47
N PHE A 98 1.64 -2.38 22.46
CA PHE A 98 0.90 -3.60 22.15
C PHE A 98 1.09 -4.63 23.26
N LYS A 99 0.04 -5.40 23.51
CA LYS A 99 0.05 -6.49 24.48
C LYS A 99 -0.27 -7.79 23.76
N LYS A 100 0.69 -8.73 23.78
CA LYS A 100 0.48 -10.12 23.37
C LYS A 100 -0.08 -10.89 24.56
N ILE A 101 -1.27 -11.47 24.41
CA ILE A 101 -1.92 -12.31 25.40
C ILE A 101 -2.20 -13.69 24.82
N LYS A 102 -2.34 -14.69 25.69
CA LYS A 102 -2.74 -16.03 25.27
C LYS A 102 -4.17 -15.97 24.71
N PHE A 103 -4.41 -16.72 23.64
CA PHE A 103 -5.71 -16.89 23.02
C PHE A 103 -6.85 -17.03 24.04
N ASN A 104 -7.90 -16.23 23.86
CA ASN A 104 -9.17 -16.39 24.58
C ASN A 104 -10.26 -16.91 23.61
N SER A 105 -10.79 -18.10 23.89
CA SER A 105 -11.86 -18.74 23.11
C SER A 105 -13.24 -18.10 23.24
N GLU A 106 -13.42 -17.15 24.17
CA GLU A 106 -14.69 -16.43 24.33
C GLU A 106 -14.94 -15.42 23.20
N TYR A 107 -13.89 -15.06 22.45
CA TYR A 107 -13.97 -14.08 21.36
C TYR A 107 -13.51 -14.68 20.05
N ASP A 108 -14.33 -14.50 19.01
CA ASP A 108 -14.03 -14.95 17.66
C ASP A 108 -13.36 -13.86 16.82
N ALA A 109 -12.47 -14.30 15.93
CA ALA A 109 -12.00 -13.46 14.85
C ALA A 109 -13.03 -13.51 13.71
N ILE A 110 -13.43 -12.36 13.20
CA ILE A 110 -14.50 -12.22 12.20
C ILE A 110 -13.92 -11.89 10.81
N TYR A 111 -12.84 -11.13 10.78
CA TYR A 111 -12.24 -10.62 9.55
C TYR A 111 -10.78 -11.04 9.40
N TYR A 112 -10.28 -11.02 8.19
CA TYR A 112 -8.85 -11.17 7.89
C TYR A 112 -8.46 -10.29 6.70
N VAL A 113 -7.16 -10.03 6.56
CA VAL A 113 -6.62 -9.21 5.46
C VAL A 113 -5.85 -10.09 4.49
N ASP A 114 -6.27 -10.09 3.23
CA ASP A 114 -5.58 -10.73 2.12
C ASP A 114 -4.78 -9.67 1.35
N VAL A 115 -3.44 -9.74 1.43
CA VAL A 115 -2.54 -8.76 0.81
C VAL A 115 -1.88 -9.37 -0.42
N GLY A 116 -2.11 -8.74 -1.57
CA GLY A 116 -1.54 -9.14 -2.86
C GLY A 116 -0.74 -8.03 -3.52
N ARG A 117 0.29 -8.40 -4.27
CA ARG A 117 1.01 -7.51 -5.18
C ARG A 117 0.76 -7.94 -6.62
N LYS A 118 0.48 -6.99 -7.50
CA LYS A 118 0.33 -7.26 -8.94
C LYS A 118 1.08 -6.23 -9.76
N THR A 119 1.88 -6.70 -10.72
CA THR A 119 2.46 -5.85 -11.75
C THR A 119 1.41 -5.55 -12.81
N ILE A 120 1.18 -4.26 -13.08
CA ILE A 120 0.24 -3.78 -14.10
C ILE A 120 0.95 -3.58 -15.44
N SER A 121 2.17 -3.06 -15.40
CA SER A 121 3.01 -2.88 -16.59
C SER A 121 4.49 -3.02 -16.23
N GLU A 122 5.15 -4.03 -16.78
CA GLU A 122 6.61 -4.19 -16.65
C GLU A 122 7.40 -3.12 -17.41
N LYS A 123 6.84 -2.60 -18.50
CA LYS A 123 7.48 -1.54 -19.29
C LYS A 123 7.52 -0.23 -18.50
N SER A 124 6.42 0.10 -17.84
CA SER A 124 6.24 1.35 -17.10
C SER A 124 6.52 1.21 -15.61
N ASN A 125 6.95 0.02 -15.16
CA ASN A 125 7.14 -0.36 -13.76
C ASN A 125 5.96 0.03 -12.84
N ILE A 126 4.74 -0.05 -13.37
CA ILE A 126 3.53 0.24 -12.59
C ILE A 126 3.07 -1.06 -11.94
N GLY A 127 2.80 -1.00 -10.64
CA GLY A 127 2.15 -2.09 -9.92
C GLY A 127 1.13 -1.59 -8.93
N VAL A 128 0.50 -2.53 -8.23
CA VAL A 128 -0.48 -2.28 -7.18
C VAL A 128 -0.24 -3.21 -6.00
N TYR A 129 -0.28 -2.63 -4.80
CA TYR A 129 -0.48 -3.37 -3.56
C TYR A 129 -1.97 -3.32 -3.25
N ARG A 130 -2.59 -4.49 -3.18
CA ARG A 130 -4.01 -4.64 -2.89
C ARG A 130 -4.17 -5.29 -1.53
N SER A 131 -4.89 -4.64 -0.64
CA SER A 131 -5.33 -5.21 0.63
C SER A 131 -6.83 -5.45 0.55
N SER A 132 -7.25 -6.70 0.65
CA SER A 132 -8.67 -7.07 0.64
C SER A 132 -9.07 -7.48 2.04
N TYR A 133 -10.05 -6.79 2.61
CA TYR A 133 -10.59 -7.05 3.94
C TYR A 133 -11.77 -7.99 3.78
N LYS A 134 -11.66 -9.22 4.30
CA LYS A 134 -12.63 -10.28 4.06
C LYS A 134 -13.20 -10.83 5.34
N ARG A 135 -14.46 -11.26 5.30
CA ARG A 135 -15.11 -11.98 6.39
C ARG A 135 -14.73 -13.46 6.35
N ILE A 136 -14.36 -14.01 7.50
CA ILE A 136 -13.88 -15.39 7.62
C ILE A 136 -14.97 -16.41 7.32
N SER A 137 -16.22 -16.14 7.71
CA SER A 137 -17.32 -17.11 7.60
C SER A 137 -17.64 -17.55 6.17
N ASP A 138 -17.45 -16.66 5.19
CA ASP A 138 -17.89 -16.85 3.80
C ASP A 138 -16.93 -16.29 2.76
N ASP A 139 -15.73 -15.89 3.17
CA ASP A 139 -14.70 -15.26 2.33
C ASP A 139 -15.16 -14.00 1.57
N LYS A 140 -16.23 -13.35 2.07
CA LYS A 140 -16.80 -12.19 1.40
C LYS A 140 -15.88 -10.98 1.55
N VAL A 141 -15.58 -10.34 0.43
CA VAL A 141 -14.80 -9.08 0.40
C VAL A 141 -15.69 -7.93 0.89
N MET A 142 -15.33 -7.39 2.04
CA MET A 142 -16.03 -6.28 2.70
C MET A 142 -15.50 -4.94 2.20
N ALA A 143 -14.19 -4.82 2.07
CA ALA A 143 -13.53 -3.63 1.54
C ALA A 143 -12.24 -4.01 0.80
N VAL A 144 -11.80 -3.12 -0.08
CA VAL A 144 -10.53 -3.25 -0.81
C VAL A 144 -9.82 -1.93 -0.77
N TYR A 145 -8.52 -1.97 -0.49
CA TYR A 145 -7.63 -0.84 -0.64
C TYR A 145 -6.60 -1.13 -1.73
N ASN A 146 -6.54 -0.25 -2.74
CA ASN A 146 -5.55 -0.33 -3.81
C ASN A 146 -4.54 0.81 -3.69
N ASN A 147 -3.27 0.46 -3.48
CA ASN A 147 -2.16 1.40 -3.53
C ASN A 147 -1.33 1.14 -4.79
N TYR A 148 -1.62 1.87 -5.86
CA TYR A 148 -0.74 1.82 -7.03
C TYR A 148 0.59 2.47 -6.70
N TYR A 149 1.63 1.95 -7.35
CA TYR A 149 2.95 2.54 -7.33
C TYR A 149 3.54 2.57 -8.74
N ILE A 150 4.43 3.53 -8.97
CA ILE A 150 5.26 3.62 -10.17
C ILE A 150 6.72 3.84 -9.77
N ASP A 151 7.61 3.12 -10.42
CA ASP A 151 9.05 3.34 -10.33
C ASP A 151 9.55 4.03 -11.61
N LEU A 152 9.85 5.33 -11.48
CA LEU A 152 10.24 6.18 -12.61
C LEU A 152 11.71 6.00 -13.03
N LEU A 153 12.53 5.27 -12.27
CA LEU A 153 13.96 5.14 -12.54
C LEU A 153 14.39 3.67 -12.52
N ARG A 154 14.70 3.10 -13.69
CA ARG A 154 15.29 1.76 -13.76
C ARG A 154 16.74 1.78 -13.29
N GLU A 155 17.16 0.74 -12.56
CA GLU A 155 18.57 0.41 -12.38
C GLU A 155 19.23 0.27 -13.77
N GLY A 156 20.14 1.19 -14.10
CA GLY A 156 20.84 1.25 -15.39
C GLY A 156 20.64 2.53 -16.20
N ASP A 157 19.60 3.34 -15.90
CA ASP A 157 19.31 4.58 -16.65
C ASP A 157 20.06 5.82 -16.10
N LEU A 158 20.97 5.63 -15.15
CA LEU A 158 21.57 6.71 -14.37
C LEU A 158 22.93 7.15 -14.91
N PHE A 159 22.94 8.14 -15.82
CA PHE A 159 24.14 8.92 -16.14
C PHE A 159 24.46 10.01 -15.08
N PHE A 160 23.57 10.29 -14.11
CA PHE A 160 23.69 11.44 -13.20
C PHE A 160 23.30 11.22 -11.73
N GLY A 161 23.24 9.97 -11.22
CA GLY A 161 23.08 9.73 -9.78
C GLY A 161 21.77 10.22 -9.15
N VAL A 162 20.69 10.31 -9.94
CA VAL A 162 19.33 10.58 -9.44
C VAL A 162 18.87 9.39 -8.58
N ILE A 163 18.37 9.69 -7.37
CA ILE A 163 17.88 8.69 -6.41
C ILE A 163 16.59 8.07 -6.95
N PRO A 164 16.42 6.73 -6.95
CA PRO A 164 15.17 6.08 -7.33
C PRO A 164 13.99 6.68 -6.56
N SER A 165 12.96 7.10 -7.28
CA SER A 165 11.76 7.71 -6.69
C SER A 165 10.56 6.83 -6.99
N VAL A 166 10.10 6.10 -5.97
CA VAL A 166 8.85 5.36 -6.01
C VAL A 166 7.73 6.31 -5.60
N TYR A 167 6.74 6.47 -6.47
CA TYR A 167 5.54 7.24 -6.18
C TYR A 167 4.40 6.28 -5.87
N THR A 168 3.58 6.60 -4.86
CA THR A 168 2.40 5.82 -4.46
C THR A 168 1.15 6.71 -4.47
N CYS A 169 -0.03 6.14 -4.68
CA CYS A 169 -1.27 6.93 -4.70
C CYS A 169 -1.53 7.61 -3.35
N SER A 170 -1.33 6.89 -2.25
CA SER A 170 -1.48 7.43 -0.91
C SER A 170 -0.22 8.15 -0.49
N GLY A 171 -0.32 9.44 -0.19
CA GLY A 171 0.77 10.33 0.23
C GLY A 171 1.38 10.03 1.61
N GLY A 172 1.53 8.75 1.97
CA GLY A 172 2.17 8.26 3.19
C GLY A 172 1.24 7.47 4.12
N TYR A 173 1.85 6.78 5.10
CA TYR A 173 1.17 5.91 6.07
C TYR A 173 0.05 6.59 6.88
N LYS A 174 0.17 7.89 7.17
CA LYS A 174 -0.82 8.62 7.96
C LYS A 174 -2.17 8.74 7.24
N PHE A 175 -2.15 8.92 5.92
CA PHE A 175 -3.35 8.97 5.09
C PHE A 175 -4.02 7.60 4.96
N PHE A 176 -3.21 6.55 4.79
CA PHE A 176 -3.69 5.17 4.73
C PHE A 176 -4.58 4.80 5.92
N TYR A 177 -4.07 4.96 7.15
CA TYR A 177 -4.84 4.57 8.34
C TYR A 177 -6.06 5.46 8.62
N SER A 178 -6.04 6.74 8.21
CA SER A 178 -7.24 7.58 8.32
C SER A 178 -8.33 7.13 7.36
N GLU A 179 -7.99 6.75 6.13
CA GLU A 179 -8.96 6.25 5.15
C GLU A 179 -9.53 4.90 5.60
N LEU A 180 -8.68 4.00 6.11
CA LEU A 180 -9.14 2.71 6.63
C LEU A 180 -10.08 2.84 7.84
N GLY A 181 -10.03 3.93 8.58
CA GLY A 181 -11.01 4.21 9.64
C GLY A 181 -12.44 4.38 9.12
N GLU A 182 -12.63 4.76 7.85
CA GLU A 182 -13.96 4.87 7.23
C GLU A 182 -14.64 3.52 7.02
N MET A 183 -13.89 2.40 7.06
CA MET A 183 -14.45 1.05 6.97
C MET A 183 -15.41 0.69 8.11
N PHE A 184 -15.30 1.38 9.24
CA PHE A 184 -16.07 1.11 10.46
C PHE A 184 -17.21 2.11 10.71
N LYS A 185 -17.21 3.27 10.03
CA LYS A 185 -18.22 4.33 10.21
C LYS A 185 -19.43 4.09 9.34
#